data_AF-A0AA86ALY2-F1
#
_entry.id   AF-A0AA86ALY2-F1
#
_cell.length_a   1.000
_cell.length_b   1.000
_cell.length_c   1.000
_cell.angle_alpha   90.00
_cell.angle_beta   90.00
_cell.angle_gamma   90.00
#
_symmetry.space_group_name_H-M   'P 1'
#
loop_
_entity.id
_entity.type
_entity.pdbx_description
1 polymer ?
#
loop_
_entity_poly.entity_id
_entity_poly.type
_entity_poly.pdbx_seq_one_letter_code
_entity_poly.pdbx_strand_id
1 'polypeptide(L)'
;MDAKNFLKVKNFKIKEGSYTFEDVEFMSATEKKKIYKGFVSFLNNHFKHTNFIKGIYQHCHLHCGFIAHYNINGFYGEYFSTAATFQKIAFGVEKNPSEYDGYYVGSNPFTGVDSLSAKHAFYGIYEELTTCENGLGDFYSAFSDHGGYFGADMSGDHGDLNIAIRDAFRAYLKEWEILIAQAVSDFEAFSKDEVAKKLQQQRDEALAQAKALQNEALALEAQLVEKQQSPKQQYTQSTLFDFLNEVA
;
A
#
# COMPACT_ATOMS: atom_id res chain seq x y z
N MET A 1 -19.69 2.61 6.26
CA MET A 1 -18.81 1.49 6.64
C MET A 1 -18.96 0.44 5.56
N ASP A 2 -17.88 -0.17 5.08
CA ASP A 2 -17.92 -1.20 4.04
C ASP A 2 -17.27 -2.50 4.55
N ALA A 3 -17.33 -3.56 3.74
CA ALA A 3 -16.75 -4.85 4.08
C ALA A 3 -15.22 -4.82 4.27
N LYS A 4 -14.50 -3.88 3.64
CA LYS A 4 -13.03 -3.76 3.79
C LYS A 4 -12.66 -3.44 5.23
N ASN A 5 -13.54 -2.76 5.97
CA ASN A 5 -13.33 -2.41 7.39
C ASN A 5 -13.32 -3.63 8.33
N PHE A 6 -13.86 -4.76 7.87
CA PHE A 6 -13.94 -6.00 8.63
C PHE A 6 -12.80 -6.97 8.31
N LEU A 7 -11.94 -6.63 7.34
CA LEU A 7 -10.73 -7.40 7.08
C LEU A 7 -9.85 -7.45 8.33
N LYS A 8 -9.27 -8.62 8.57
CA LYS A 8 -8.29 -8.83 9.63
C LYS A 8 -6.91 -8.88 9.00
N VAL A 9 -6.06 -7.91 9.30
CA VAL A 9 -4.67 -7.92 8.82
C VAL A 9 -3.95 -9.10 9.49
N LYS A 10 -3.49 -10.06 8.70
CA LYS A 10 -2.81 -11.26 9.17
C LYS A 10 -1.88 -11.79 8.09
N ASN A 11 -0.76 -12.39 8.49
CA ASN A 11 0.07 -13.17 7.58
C ASN A 11 -0.68 -14.40 7.05
N PHE A 12 -0.36 -14.80 5.83
CA PHE A 12 -0.88 -16.02 5.24
C PHE A 12 -0.01 -17.23 5.60
N LYS A 13 -0.59 -18.42 5.41
CA LYS A 13 0.05 -19.71 5.76
C LYS A 13 -0.03 -20.68 4.58
N ILE A 14 0.34 -20.20 3.41
CA ILE A 14 0.46 -21.02 2.21
C ILE A 14 1.53 -22.06 2.46
N LYS A 15 1.19 -23.31 2.13
CA LYS A 15 2.14 -24.42 2.19
C LYS A 15 2.97 -24.45 0.91
N GLU A 16 4.24 -24.75 1.06
CA GLU A 16 5.10 -25.12 -0.06
C GLU A 16 4.50 -26.34 -0.75
N GLY A 17 4.34 -26.27 -2.07
CA GLY A 17 4.01 -27.43 -2.89
C GLY A 17 5.19 -28.38 -3.04
N SER A 18 4.91 -29.62 -3.45
CA SER A 18 5.93 -30.62 -3.74
C SER A 18 6.30 -30.55 -5.22
N TYR A 19 7.44 -29.94 -5.51
CA TYR A 19 7.99 -29.82 -6.87
C TYR A 19 9.34 -30.54 -6.98
N THR A 20 9.56 -31.17 -8.11
CA THR A 20 10.87 -31.69 -8.53
C THR A 20 11.48 -30.65 -9.46
N PHE A 21 12.67 -30.16 -9.11
CA PHE A 21 13.39 -29.20 -9.94
C PHE A 21 14.54 -29.89 -10.66
N GLU A 22 14.83 -29.45 -11.87
CA GLU A 22 15.93 -29.95 -12.70
C GLU A 22 17.08 -28.95 -12.73
N ASP A 23 18.32 -29.46 -12.73
CA ASP A 23 19.52 -28.65 -12.92
C ASP A 23 19.59 -28.14 -14.36
N VAL A 24 20.00 -26.88 -14.54
CA VAL A 24 20.25 -26.27 -15.85
C VAL A 24 21.58 -25.51 -15.85
N GLU A 25 22.05 -25.08 -17.02
CA GLU A 25 23.40 -24.54 -17.25
C GLU A 25 23.83 -23.46 -16.25
N PHE A 26 22.88 -22.65 -15.76
CA PHE A 26 23.14 -21.52 -14.85
C PHE A 26 22.37 -21.56 -13.53
N MET A 27 21.64 -22.63 -13.24
CA MET A 27 20.86 -22.74 -12.00
C MET A 27 20.62 -24.21 -11.61
N SER A 28 21.09 -24.59 -10.43
CA SER A 28 20.82 -25.92 -9.89
C SER A 28 19.38 -26.05 -9.36
N ALA A 29 18.87 -27.28 -9.33
CA ALA A 29 17.64 -27.67 -8.68
C ALA A 29 17.58 -27.25 -7.20
N THR A 30 18.74 -27.29 -6.52
CA THR A 30 18.86 -26.84 -5.13
C THR A 30 18.67 -25.33 -5.01
N GLU A 31 19.20 -24.54 -5.94
CA GLU A 31 18.99 -23.10 -6.00
C GLU A 31 17.54 -22.76 -6.34
N LYS A 32 16.95 -23.43 -7.35
CA LYS A 32 15.52 -23.31 -7.68
C LYS A 32 14.64 -23.54 -6.46
N LYS A 33 14.91 -24.60 -5.69
CA LYS A 33 14.20 -24.90 -4.43
C LYS A 33 14.34 -23.80 -3.39
N LYS A 34 15.53 -23.20 -3.22
CA LYS A 34 15.75 -22.09 -2.29
C LYS A 34 14.98 -20.83 -2.72
N ILE A 35 15.00 -20.52 -4.02
CA ILE A 35 14.25 -19.39 -4.60
C ILE A 35 12.76 -19.59 -4.35
N TYR A 36 12.22 -20.78 -4.66
CA TYR A 36 10.81 -21.10 -4.43
C TYR A 36 10.40 -20.96 -2.96
N LYS A 37 11.18 -21.51 -2.02
CA LYS A 37 10.90 -21.36 -0.58
C LYS A 37 10.94 -19.91 -0.12
N GLY A 38 11.93 -19.15 -0.60
CA GLY A 38 12.02 -17.72 -0.38
C GLY A 38 10.76 -17.00 -0.89
N PHE A 39 10.28 -17.37 -2.07
CA PHE A 39 9.09 -16.81 -2.68
C PHE A 39 7.81 -17.10 -1.88
N VAL A 40 7.62 -18.34 -1.42
CA VAL A 40 6.49 -18.70 -0.54
C VAL A 40 6.55 -17.89 0.77
N SER A 41 7.73 -17.72 1.34
CA SER A 41 7.93 -16.86 2.52
C SER A 41 7.59 -15.40 2.23
N PHE A 42 7.99 -14.90 1.06
CA PHE A 42 7.69 -13.55 0.59
C PHE A 42 6.19 -13.31 0.46
N LEU A 43 5.43 -14.25 -0.13
CA LEU A 43 3.97 -14.21 -0.21
C LEU A 43 3.31 -14.26 1.17
N ASN A 44 3.71 -15.20 2.03
CA ASN A 44 3.14 -15.34 3.38
C ASN A 44 3.32 -14.10 4.26
N ASN A 45 4.30 -13.24 3.93
CA ASN A 45 4.55 -11.97 4.61
C ASN A 45 4.10 -10.75 3.76
N HIS A 46 3.22 -10.93 2.79
CA HIS A 46 2.65 -9.86 1.95
C HIS A 46 3.72 -8.99 1.29
N PHE A 47 4.64 -9.67 0.60
CA PHE A 47 5.73 -9.07 -0.16
C PHE A 47 6.64 -8.19 0.71
N LYS A 48 6.89 -8.59 1.96
CA LYS A 48 7.83 -7.87 2.84
C LYS A 48 9.24 -7.84 2.24
N HIS A 49 9.82 -6.65 2.11
CA HIS A 49 11.13 -6.43 1.50
C HIS A 49 12.26 -7.33 2.05
N THR A 50 12.31 -7.56 3.37
CA THR A 50 13.33 -8.46 3.98
C THR A 50 13.29 -9.90 3.46
N ASN A 51 12.14 -10.33 2.93
CA ASN A 51 11.93 -11.65 2.36
C ASN A 51 12.15 -11.67 0.84
N PHE A 52 12.34 -10.50 0.21
CA PHE A 52 12.72 -10.37 -1.19
C PHE A 52 14.22 -10.62 -1.36
N ILE A 53 14.59 -11.90 -1.40
CA ILE A 53 15.99 -12.32 -1.47
C ILE A 53 16.57 -12.12 -2.87
N LYS A 54 17.90 -12.01 -2.94
CA LYS A 54 18.65 -11.84 -4.20
C LYS A 54 18.31 -12.89 -5.26
N GLY A 55 18.09 -14.14 -4.87
CA GLY A 55 17.72 -15.21 -5.80
C GLY A 55 16.39 -14.99 -6.50
N ILE A 56 15.39 -14.40 -5.83
CA ILE A 56 14.11 -14.05 -6.46
C ILE A 56 14.33 -12.95 -7.50
N TYR A 57 15.02 -11.88 -7.10
CA TYR A 57 15.36 -10.78 -8.00
C TYR A 57 16.09 -11.27 -9.26
N GLN A 58 17.17 -12.03 -9.08
CA GLN A 58 17.98 -12.56 -10.19
C GLN A 58 17.15 -13.46 -11.10
N HIS A 59 16.30 -14.32 -10.54
CA HIS A 59 15.41 -15.15 -11.34
C HIS A 59 14.46 -14.31 -12.21
N CYS A 60 13.78 -13.33 -11.60
CA CYS A 60 12.84 -12.48 -12.31
C CYS A 60 13.50 -11.67 -13.45
N HIS A 61 14.61 -10.99 -13.18
CA HIS A 61 15.21 -10.09 -14.17
C HIS A 61 16.11 -10.80 -15.21
N LEU A 62 16.66 -11.99 -14.90
CA LEU A 62 17.49 -12.75 -15.86
C LEU A 62 16.66 -13.74 -16.68
N HIS A 63 15.61 -14.31 -16.10
CA HIS A 63 14.95 -15.49 -16.67
C HIS A 63 13.45 -15.31 -16.93
N CYS A 64 12.81 -14.24 -16.42
CA CYS A 64 11.38 -13.98 -16.63
C CYS A 64 11.09 -12.71 -17.45
N GLY A 65 12.13 -12.06 -17.99
CA GLY A 65 11.98 -10.91 -18.90
C GLY A 65 11.69 -9.57 -18.20
N PHE A 66 11.62 -9.53 -16.87
CA PHE A 66 11.38 -8.29 -16.13
C PHE A 66 12.50 -7.27 -16.37
N ILE A 67 12.12 -5.99 -16.44
CA ILE A 67 13.10 -4.91 -16.61
C ILE A 67 14.01 -4.89 -15.39
N ALA A 68 15.32 -5.04 -15.63
CA ALA A 68 16.31 -4.89 -14.60
C ALA A 68 16.40 -3.41 -14.21
N HIS A 69 15.83 -3.05 -13.06
CA HIS A 69 16.22 -1.82 -12.37
C HIS A 69 17.67 -1.95 -11.90
N TYR A 70 18.40 -0.83 -11.79
CA TYR A 70 19.84 -0.79 -11.48
C TYR A 70 20.25 -1.61 -10.24
N ASN A 71 19.32 -1.88 -9.31
CA ASN A 71 19.54 -2.74 -8.16
C ASN A 71 18.23 -3.41 -7.69
N ILE A 72 18.35 -4.35 -6.76
CA ILE A 72 17.24 -5.10 -6.14
C ILE A 72 16.19 -4.20 -5.47
N ASN A 73 16.59 -3.05 -4.92
CA ASN A 73 15.67 -2.13 -4.24
C ASN A 73 14.83 -1.33 -5.24
N GLY A 74 15.44 -0.88 -6.35
CA GLY A 74 14.73 -0.27 -7.46
C GLY A 74 13.70 -1.23 -8.04
N PHE A 75 14.10 -2.50 -8.25
CA PHE A 75 13.18 -3.54 -8.73
C PHE A 75 12.03 -3.75 -7.76
N TYR A 76 12.33 -3.80 -6.46
CA TYR A 76 11.29 -3.94 -5.46
C TYR A 76 10.33 -2.73 -5.44
N GLY A 77 10.88 -1.51 -5.57
CA GLY A 77 10.12 -0.28 -5.61
C GLY A 77 9.17 -0.19 -6.79
N GLU A 78 9.58 -0.65 -7.97
CA GLU A 78 8.74 -0.67 -9.17
C GLU A 78 7.55 -1.61 -9.01
N TYR A 79 7.82 -2.89 -8.71
CA TYR A 79 6.81 -3.94 -8.79
C TYR A 79 6.05 -4.19 -7.48
N PHE A 80 6.51 -3.67 -6.34
CA PHE A 80 5.90 -3.97 -5.03
C PHE A 80 5.58 -2.70 -4.20
N SER A 81 5.43 -1.54 -4.84
CA SER A 81 5.13 -0.26 -4.17
C SER A 81 3.86 -0.27 -3.31
N THR A 82 2.78 -0.90 -3.77
CA THR A 82 1.54 -1.04 -2.99
C THR A 82 1.73 -1.92 -1.77
N ALA A 83 2.42 -3.06 -1.93
CA ALA A 83 2.74 -3.91 -0.79
C ALA A 83 3.67 -3.19 0.19
N ALA A 84 4.66 -2.44 -0.29
CA ALA A 84 5.52 -1.61 0.53
C ALA A 84 4.74 -0.54 1.32
N THR A 85 3.73 0.07 0.68
CA THR A 85 2.80 1.02 1.33
C THR A 85 2.00 0.35 2.44
N PHE A 86 1.46 -0.85 2.20
CA PHE A 86 0.84 -1.67 3.23
C PHE A 86 1.81 -1.94 4.39
N GLN A 87 3.03 -2.40 4.09
CA GLN A 87 4.02 -2.71 5.13
C GLN A 87 4.35 -1.45 5.95
N LYS A 88 4.44 -0.29 5.31
CA LYS A 88 4.62 1.01 5.97
C LYS A 88 3.47 1.36 6.91
N ILE A 89 2.23 1.25 6.45
CA ILE A 89 1.05 1.62 7.25
C ILE A 89 0.82 0.63 8.39
N ALA A 90 0.95 -0.67 8.11
CA ALA A 90 0.67 -1.73 9.08
C ALA A 90 1.79 -1.90 10.12
N PHE A 91 3.05 -1.64 9.73
CA PHE A 91 4.24 -1.90 10.58
C PHE A 91 5.07 -0.64 10.89
N GLY A 92 4.63 0.56 10.48
CA GLY A 92 5.26 1.83 10.85
C GLY A 92 6.61 2.10 10.19
N VAL A 93 6.79 1.74 8.91
CA VAL A 93 8.04 1.99 8.18
C VAL A 93 8.15 3.48 7.84
N GLU A 94 9.20 4.16 8.31
CA GLU A 94 9.30 5.63 8.20
C GLU A 94 9.46 6.15 6.75
N LYS A 95 10.04 5.37 5.82
CA LYS A 95 10.44 5.87 4.49
C LYS A 95 9.66 5.21 3.34
N ASN A 96 9.35 5.97 2.30
CA ASN A 96 8.80 5.44 1.05
C ASN A 96 9.91 4.72 0.26
N PRO A 97 9.59 3.68 -0.52
CA PRO A 97 10.55 3.07 -1.43
C PRO A 97 11.12 4.13 -2.37
N SER A 98 12.43 4.21 -2.49
CA SER A 98 13.10 4.96 -3.55
C SER A 98 14.16 4.09 -4.21
N GLU A 99 14.46 4.37 -5.47
CA GLU A 99 15.48 3.66 -6.26
C GLU A 99 16.87 3.67 -5.61
N TYR A 100 17.13 4.65 -4.73
CA TYR A 100 18.43 4.93 -4.12
C TYR A 100 18.50 4.64 -2.62
N ASP A 101 17.37 4.50 -1.94
CA ASP A 101 17.32 4.25 -0.51
C ASP A 101 17.06 2.77 -0.23
N GLY A 102 18.13 2.06 0.11
CA GLY A 102 18.01 0.76 0.76
C GLY A 102 17.04 0.85 1.93
N TYR A 103 16.06 -0.05 1.93
CA TYR A 103 15.02 -0.13 2.95
C TYR A 103 15.67 -0.34 4.34
N TYR A 104 15.55 0.64 5.23
CA TYR A 104 15.90 0.45 6.64
C TYR A 104 14.70 -0.15 7.37
N VAL A 105 14.60 -1.47 7.35
CA VAL A 105 13.67 -2.20 8.20
C VAL A 105 14.29 -2.22 9.59
N GLY A 106 13.93 -1.24 10.42
CA GLY A 106 14.25 -1.26 11.85
C GLY A 106 13.79 -2.59 12.47
N SER A 107 14.70 -3.24 13.18
CA SER A 107 14.56 -4.56 13.81
C SER A 107 13.60 -4.59 15.02
N ASN A 108 12.73 -3.59 15.18
CA ASN A 108 11.86 -3.51 16.35
C ASN A 108 10.55 -4.27 16.10
N PRO A 109 10.20 -5.24 16.96
CA PRO A 109 8.89 -5.87 16.90
C PRO A 109 7.85 -4.89 17.42
N PHE A 110 7.02 -4.33 16.54
CA PHE A 110 5.79 -3.65 16.92
C PHE A 110 4.59 -4.43 16.37
N THR A 111 3.60 -4.65 17.23
CA THR A 111 2.39 -5.42 16.93
C THR A 111 1.53 -4.65 15.94
N GLY A 112 1.41 -5.17 14.71
CA GLY A 112 0.66 -4.52 13.63
C GLY A 112 -0.70 -4.01 14.09
N VAL A 113 -0.95 -2.73 13.86
CA VAL A 113 -2.21 -2.11 14.29
C VAL A 113 -3.27 -2.50 13.27
N ASP A 114 -4.34 -3.20 13.69
CA ASP A 114 -5.53 -3.52 12.86
C ASP A 114 -6.39 -2.26 12.64
N SER A 115 -5.72 -1.18 12.21
CA SER A 115 -6.32 0.11 11.93
C SER A 115 -7.06 0.09 10.59
N LEU A 116 -8.01 1.00 10.42
CA LEU A 116 -8.77 1.13 9.18
C LEU A 116 -7.87 1.36 7.96
N SER A 117 -6.85 2.22 8.12
CA SER A 117 -5.88 2.51 7.07
C SER A 117 -5.03 1.28 6.71
N ALA A 118 -4.62 0.48 7.71
CA ALA A 118 -3.89 -0.76 7.45
C ALA A 118 -4.76 -1.77 6.70
N LYS A 119 -6.05 -1.91 7.03
CA LYS A 119 -6.98 -2.79 6.31
C LYS A 119 -7.20 -2.36 4.86
N HIS A 120 -7.33 -1.06 4.62
CA HIS A 120 -7.49 -0.51 3.27
C HIS A 120 -6.22 -0.72 2.44
N ALA A 121 -5.05 -0.42 3.01
CA ALA A 121 -3.78 -0.68 2.34
C ALA A 121 -3.55 -2.18 2.09
N PHE A 122 -3.95 -3.02 3.03
CA PHE A 122 -3.89 -4.47 2.90
C PHE A 122 -4.74 -4.97 1.73
N TYR A 123 -5.99 -4.50 1.65
CA TYR A 123 -6.89 -4.81 0.53
C TYR A 123 -6.37 -4.30 -0.81
N GLY A 124 -5.67 -3.17 -0.84
CA GLY A 124 -5.04 -2.63 -2.04
C GLY A 124 -4.09 -3.62 -2.74
N ILE A 125 -3.43 -4.51 -1.98
CA ILE A 125 -2.63 -5.60 -2.56
C ILE A 125 -3.48 -6.53 -3.41
N TYR A 126 -4.66 -6.91 -2.91
CA TYR A 126 -5.59 -7.77 -3.65
C TYR A 126 -6.19 -7.05 -4.86
N GLU A 127 -6.56 -5.78 -4.72
CA GLU A 127 -7.06 -4.97 -5.85
C GLU A 127 -6.02 -4.92 -6.98
N GLU A 128 -4.77 -4.60 -6.68
CA GLU A 128 -3.73 -4.52 -7.71
C GLU A 128 -3.47 -5.88 -8.38
N LEU A 129 -3.37 -6.96 -7.59
CA LEU A 129 -3.20 -8.33 -8.11
C LEU A 129 -4.34 -8.77 -9.04
N THR A 130 -5.56 -8.28 -8.82
CA THR A 130 -6.74 -8.67 -9.62
C THR A 130 -6.98 -7.77 -10.82
N THR A 131 -6.50 -6.52 -10.78
CA THR A 131 -6.56 -5.61 -11.94
C THR A 131 -5.56 -5.97 -13.03
N CYS A 132 -4.38 -6.49 -12.67
CA CYS A 132 -3.31 -6.84 -13.62
C CYS A 132 -2.80 -5.68 -14.49
N GLU A 133 -3.01 -4.42 -14.09
CA GLU A 133 -2.78 -3.28 -14.99
C GLU A 133 -1.41 -2.59 -14.81
N ASN A 134 -0.72 -2.72 -13.67
CA ASN A 134 0.61 -2.14 -13.40
C ASN A 134 1.28 -2.81 -12.18
N GLY A 135 2.57 -2.50 -11.95
CA GLY A 135 3.26 -2.78 -10.68
C GLY A 135 3.18 -4.24 -10.24
N LEU A 136 2.53 -4.50 -9.11
CA LEU A 136 2.36 -5.84 -8.57
C LEU A 136 1.40 -6.68 -9.43
N GLY A 137 0.38 -6.06 -10.01
CA GLY A 137 -0.57 -6.72 -10.90
C GLY A 137 0.11 -7.18 -12.19
N ASP A 138 0.95 -6.32 -12.77
CA ASP A 138 1.75 -6.63 -13.96
C ASP A 138 2.77 -7.75 -13.66
N PHE A 139 3.43 -7.67 -12.50
CA PHE A 139 4.30 -8.75 -12.02
C PHE A 139 3.57 -10.08 -11.89
N TYR A 140 2.36 -10.08 -11.34
CA TYR A 140 1.54 -11.29 -11.22
C TYR A 140 1.04 -11.81 -12.58
N SER A 141 0.61 -10.94 -13.48
CA SER A 141 0.15 -11.32 -14.82
C SER A 141 1.24 -12.04 -15.60
N ALA A 142 2.50 -11.59 -15.51
CA ALA A 142 3.64 -12.24 -16.17
C ALA A 142 3.80 -13.73 -15.80
N PHE A 143 3.49 -14.12 -14.56
CA PHE A 143 3.50 -15.54 -14.14
C PHE A 143 2.20 -16.28 -14.41
N SER A 144 1.10 -15.55 -14.60
CA SER A 144 -0.25 -16.13 -14.72
C SER A 144 -0.63 -16.42 -16.16
N ASP A 145 -0.28 -15.50 -17.06
CA ASP A 145 -0.50 -15.62 -18.49
C ASP A 145 0.71 -16.33 -19.11
N HIS A 146 0.47 -17.28 -20.01
CA HIS A 146 1.45 -18.24 -20.52
C HIS A 146 2.69 -17.65 -21.24
N GLY A 147 2.88 -16.32 -21.25
CA GLY A 147 3.85 -15.61 -22.08
C GLY A 147 4.93 -14.80 -21.35
N GLY A 148 5.06 -14.87 -20.03
CA GLY A 148 6.10 -14.13 -19.30
C GLY A 148 6.02 -12.62 -19.46
N TYR A 149 6.99 -11.89 -18.92
CA TYR A 149 7.07 -10.45 -19.15
C TYR A 149 7.69 -10.18 -20.52
N PHE A 150 7.07 -9.29 -21.33
CA PHE A 150 7.49 -8.97 -22.70
C PHE A 150 7.69 -10.19 -23.63
N GLY A 151 6.89 -11.26 -23.46
CA GLY A 151 6.97 -12.44 -24.32
C GLY A 151 8.08 -13.44 -23.94
N ALA A 152 8.64 -13.33 -22.74
CA ALA A 152 9.61 -14.29 -22.23
C ALA A 152 9.01 -15.71 -22.13
N ASP A 153 9.76 -16.70 -22.59
CA ASP A 153 9.32 -18.10 -22.51
C ASP A 153 9.36 -18.60 -21.06
N MET A 154 8.20 -18.64 -20.42
CA MET A 154 8.04 -19.14 -19.06
C MET A 154 8.10 -20.68 -18.97
N SER A 155 8.19 -21.38 -20.10
CA SER A 155 8.27 -22.84 -20.20
C SER A 155 9.66 -23.38 -20.53
N GLY A 156 10.67 -22.52 -20.70
CA GLY A 156 12.05 -22.90 -20.96
C GLY A 156 12.76 -23.57 -19.76
N ASP A 157 14.08 -23.46 -19.70
CA ASP A 157 14.97 -24.10 -18.71
C ASP A 157 14.58 -23.89 -17.23
N HIS A 158 13.80 -22.84 -16.94
CA HIS A 158 13.33 -22.51 -15.60
C HIS A 158 11.81 -22.70 -15.41
N GLY A 159 11.16 -23.43 -16.33
CA GLY A 159 9.71 -23.62 -16.35
C GLY A 159 9.17 -24.32 -15.11
N ASP A 160 9.92 -25.27 -14.55
CA ASP A 160 9.59 -25.94 -13.28
C ASP A 160 9.47 -24.95 -12.11
N LEU A 161 10.41 -24.00 -11.99
CA LEU A 161 10.38 -22.93 -10.99
C LEU A 161 9.26 -21.92 -11.28
N ASN A 162 9.06 -21.53 -12.53
CA ASN A 162 7.99 -20.60 -12.92
C ASN A 162 6.59 -21.17 -12.61
N ILE A 163 6.38 -22.47 -12.88
CA ILE A 163 5.16 -23.19 -12.52
C ILE A 163 4.95 -23.17 -11.01
N ALA A 164 5.99 -23.47 -10.22
CA ALA A 164 5.90 -23.46 -8.76
C ALA A 164 5.56 -22.06 -8.21
N ILE A 165 6.15 -21.01 -8.76
CA ILE A 165 5.85 -19.61 -8.41
C ILE A 165 4.40 -19.26 -8.73
N ARG A 166 3.92 -19.59 -9.95
CA ARG A 166 2.53 -19.36 -10.38
C ARG A 166 1.53 -20.05 -9.45
N ASP A 167 1.79 -21.31 -9.10
CA ASP A 167 0.91 -22.07 -8.21
C ASP A 167 0.91 -21.49 -6.79
N ALA A 168 2.05 -20.98 -6.30
CA ALA A 168 2.10 -20.28 -5.03
C ALA A 168 1.29 -18.98 -5.03
N PHE A 169 1.31 -18.22 -6.12
CA PHE A 169 0.43 -17.06 -6.29
C PHE A 169 -1.05 -17.44 -6.28
N ARG A 170 -1.45 -18.52 -6.98
CA ARG A 170 -2.83 -19.02 -6.95
C ARG A 170 -3.26 -19.40 -5.53
N ALA A 171 -2.38 -20.05 -4.78
CA ALA A 171 -2.64 -20.37 -3.38
C ALA A 171 -2.77 -19.10 -2.51
N TYR A 172 -1.98 -18.07 -2.79
CA TYR A 172 -2.09 -16.75 -2.14
C TYR A 172 -3.42 -16.07 -2.41
N LEU A 173 -3.89 -16.06 -3.66
CA LEU A 173 -5.20 -15.51 -4.00
C LEU A 173 -6.36 -16.30 -3.38
N LYS A 174 -6.22 -17.62 -3.23
CA LYS A 174 -7.21 -18.43 -2.52
C LYS A 174 -7.34 -18.05 -1.04
N GLU A 175 -6.23 -17.76 -0.36
CA GLU A 175 -6.26 -17.25 1.02
C GLU A 175 -6.94 -15.87 1.11
N TRP A 176 -6.75 -15.02 0.09
CA TRP A 176 -7.47 -13.76 -0.03
C TRP A 176 -8.98 -13.96 -0.18
N GLU A 177 -9.42 -14.85 -1.07
CA GLU A 177 -10.85 -15.14 -1.28
C GLU A 177 -11.53 -15.57 0.02
N ILE A 178 -10.88 -16.45 0.79
CA ILE A 178 -11.38 -16.91 2.10
C ILE A 178 -11.48 -15.72 3.06
N LEU A 179 -10.45 -14.87 3.12
CA LEU A 179 -10.42 -13.72 4.02
C LEU A 179 -11.49 -12.68 3.66
N ILE A 180 -11.67 -12.38 2.37
CA ILE A 180 -12.67 -11.43 1.88
C ILE A 180 -14.07 -11.97 2.14
N ALA A 181 -14.34 -13.25 1.86
CA ALA A 181 -15.63 -13.87 2.14
C ALA A 181 -15.98 -13.78 3.63
N GLN A 182 -15.01 -14.01 4.53
CA GLN A 182 -15.23 -13.82 5.97
C GLN A 182 -15.52 -12.36 6.32
N ALA A 183 -14.79 -11.39 5.76
CA ALA A 183 -15.02 -9.98 6.04
C ALA A 183 -16.39 -9.50 5.54
N VAL A 184 -16.85 -9.99 4.39
CA VAL A 184 -18.20 -9.73 3.88
C VAL A 184 -19.26 -10.34 4.80
N SER A 185 -19.06 -11.58 5.25
CA SER A 185 -19.98 -12.24 6.20
C SER A 185 -20.05 -11.49 7.53
N ASP A 186 -18.91 -11.06 8.07
CA ASP A 186 -18.82 -10.27 9.31
C ASP A 186 -19.52 -8.90 9.14
N PHE A 187 -19.34 -8.24 7.99
CA PHE A 187 -20.04 -6.99 7.65
C PHE A 187 -21.56 -7.20 7.56
N GLU A 188 -22.03 -8.25 6.91
CA GLU A 188 -23.46 -8.56 6.83
C GLU A 188 -24.06 -8.83 8.20
N ALA A 189 -23.37 -9.58 9.06
CA ALA A 189 -23.80 -9.81 10.44
C ALA A 189 -23.88 -8.49 11.22
N PHE A 190 -22.85 -7.64 11.10
CA PHE A 190 -22.84 -6.31 11.71
C PHE A 190 -23.96 -5.41 11.19
N SER A 191 -24.24 -5.42 9.88
CA SER A 191 -25.29 -4.61 9.26
C SER A 191 -26.70 -4.94 9.77
N LYS A 192 -26.89 -6.14 10.34
CA LYS A 192 -28.15 -6.61 10.91
C LYS A 192 -28.25 -6.35 12.42
N ASP A 193 -27.17 -5.92 13.07
CA ASP A 193 -27.14 -5.59 14.50
C ASP A 193 -27.71 -4.19 14.76
N GLU A 194 -28.84 -4.14 15.44
CA GLU A 194 -29.55 -2.89 15.77
C GLU A 194 -28.78 -1.99 16.75
N VAL A 195 -27.92 -2.55 17.61
CA VAL A 195 -27.07 -1.76 18.52
C VAL A 195 -25.94 -1.10 17.73
N ALA A 196 -25.33 -1.85 16.81
CA ALA A 196 -24.29 -1.35 15.93
C ALA A 196 -24.80 -0.20 15.04
N LYS A 197 -26.00 -0.32 14.46
CA LYS A 197 -26.64 0.77 13.69
C LYS A 197 -26.81 2.04 14.50
N LYS A 198 -27.31 1.93 15.74
CA LYS A 198 -27.49 3.08 16.64
C LYS A 198 -26.17 3.76 16.98
N LEU A 199 -25.13 2.98 17.30
CA LEU A 199 -23.80 3.53 17.57
C LEU A 199 -23.20 4.21 16.34
N GLN A 200 -23.40 3.64 15.15
CA GLN A 200 -22.92 4.23 13.92
C GLN A 200 -23.63 5.55 13.61
N GLN A 201 -24.95 5.60 13.81
CA GLN A 201 -25.72 6.84 13.66
C GLN A 201 -25.23 7.92 14.64
N GLN A 202 -25.03 7.58 15.91
CA GLN A 202 -24.50 8.51 16.92
C GLN A 202 -23.11 9.05 16.55
N ARG A 203 -22.23 8.19 16.03
CA ARG A 203 -20.90 8.60 15.56
C ARG A 203 -20.98 9.53 14.35
N ASP A 204 -21.84 9.25 13.38
CA ASP A 204 -22.00 10.07 12.19
C ASP A 204 -22.63 11.44 12.53
N GLU A 205 -23.56 11.49 13.49
CA GLU A 205 -24.10 12.74 14.06
C GLU A 205 -23.02 13.56 14.78
N ALA A 206 -22.18 12.93 15.60
CA ALA A 206 -21.06 13.60 16.28
C ALA A 206 -20.04 14.17 15.29
N LEU A 207 -19.73 13.44 14.20
CA LEU A 207 -18.86 13.93 13.12
C LEU A 207 -19.45 15.12 12.38
N ALA A 208 -20.76 15.10 12.10
CA ALA A 208 -21.45 16.22 11.48
C ALA A 208 -21.40 17.48 12.37
N GLN A 209 -21.61 17.32 13.68
CA GLN A 209 -21.50 18.40 14.66
C GLN A 209 -20.07 18.96 14.73
N ALA A 210 -19.05 18.09 14.80
CA ALA A 210 -17.66 18.52 14.80
C ALA A 210 -17.29 19.33 13.54
N LYS A 211 -17.76 18.89 12.37
CA LYS A 211 -17.55 19.61 11.10
C LYS A 211 -18.28 20.95 11.06
N ALA A 212 -19.49 21.03 11.61
CA ALA A 212 -20.23 22.29 11.72
C ALA A 212 -19.48 23.30 12.61
N LEU A 213 -19.01 22.87 13.78
CA LEU A 213 -18.19 23.70 14.67
C LEU A 213 -16.89 24.17 14.01
N GLN A 214 -16.24 23.31 13.24
CA GLN A 214 -15.03 23.67 12.48
C GLN A 214 -15.32 24.76 11.43
N ASN A 215 -16.43 24.64 10.70
CA ASN A 215 -16.83 25.65 9.72
C ASN A 215 -17.19 26.98 10.39
N GLU A 216 -17.85 26.94 11.55
CA GLU A 216 -18.16 28.13 12.35
C GLU A 216 -16.88 28.82 12.84
N ALA A 217 -15.89 28.06 13.32
CA ALA A 217 -14.59 28.60 13.71
C ALA A 217 -13.88 29.32 12.54
N LEU A 218 -13.89 28.72 11.34
CA LEU A 218 -13.35 29.34 10.12
C LEU A 218 -14.09 30.64 9.75
N ALA A 219 -15.41 30.68 9.91
CA ALA A 219 -16.21 31.87 9.63
C ALA A 219 -15.90 33.01 10.62
N LEU A 220 -15.72 32.69 11.91
CA LEU A 220 -15.30 33.65 12.94
C LEU A 220 -13.89 34.17 12.67
N GLU A 221 -12.97 33.31 12.25
CA GLU A 221 -11.61 33.71 11.86
C GLU A 221 -11.63 34.68 10.67
N ALA A 222 -12.44 34.39 9.65
CA ALA A 222 -12.63 35.31 8.51
C ALA A 222 -13.18 36.68 8.94
N GLN A 223 -14.16 36.71 9.84
CA GLN A 223 -14.71 37.97 10.39
C GLN A 223 -13.66 38.74 11.21
N LEU A 224 -12.81 38.04 11.97
CA LEU A 224 -11.71 38.67 12.71
C LEU A 224 -10.68 39.29 11.75
N VAL A 225 -10.33 38.60 10.68
CA VAL A 225 -9.44 39.12 9.63
C VAL A 225 -10.04 40.36 8.96
N GLU A 226 -11.33 40.34 8.61
CA GLU A 226 -12.02 41.49 8.02
C GLU A 226 -12.05 42.71 8.96
N LYS A 227 -12.29 42.48 10.27
CA LYS A 227 -12.22 43.54 11.29
C LYS A 227 -10.79 44.05 11.51
N GLN A 228 -9.77 43.20 11.39
CA GLN A 228 -8.36 43.62 11.43
C GLN A 228 -7.94 44.42 10.18
N GLN A 229 -8.62 44.22 9.06
CA GLN A 229 -8.41 44.93 7.80
C GLN A 229 -9.24 46.22 7.66
N SER A 230 -10.15 46.50 8.59
CA SER A 230 -10.87 47.78 8.63
C SER A 230 -9.87 48.93 8.81
N PRO A 231 -10.04 50.09 8.12
CA PRO A 231 -8.95 51.04 7.92
C PRO A 231 -8.43 51.55 9.26
N LYS A 232 -7.12 51.45 9.49
CA LYS A 232 -6.44 52.38 10.39
C LYS A 232 -6.93 53.76 9.99
N GLN A 233 -7.62 54.45 10.91
CA GLN A 233 -8.08 55.82 10.70
C GLN A 233 -7.01 56.55 9.92
N GLN A 234 -7.37 57.04 8.73
CA GLN A 234 -6.55 58.01 8.02
C GLN A 234 -6.40 59.17 8.99
N TYR A 235 -5.29 59.20 9.72
CA TYR A 235 -4.75 60.45 10.20
C TYR A 235 -4.48 61.22 8.92
N THR A 236 -5.42 62.10 8.57
CA THR A 236 -5.12 63.24 7.72
C THR A 236 -3.92 63.91 8.37
N GLN A 237 -2.74 63.69 7.81
CA GLN A 237 -1.61 64.57 8.06
C GLN A 237 -2.10 65.94 7.62
N SER A 238 -2.50 66.78 8.57
CA SER A 238 -2.47 68.21 8.34
C SER A 238 -1.04 68.51 7.93
N THR A 239 -0.88 68.92 6.67
CA THR A 239 0.43 69.31 6.18
C THR A 239 0.74 70.67 6.78
N LEU A 240 2.02 70.93 7.04
CA LEU A 240 2.55 72.20 7.55
C LEU A 240 2.07 73.44 6.75
N PHE A 241 1.52 73.24 5.55
CA PHE A 241 0.97 74.28 4.67
C PHE A 241 -0.40 74.81 5.11
N ASP A 242 -1.19 74.08 5.89
CA ASP A 242 -2.47 74.59 6.42
C ASP A 242 -2.25 75.68 7.48
N PHE A 243 -1.08 75.70 8.13
CA PHE A 243 -0.73 76.66 9.19
C PHE A 243 -0.22 78.01 8.65
N LEU A 244 0.16 78.10 7.37
CA LEU A 244 0.78 79.29 6.79
C LEU A 244 -0.20 80.23 6.06
N ASN A 245 -1.45 79.81 5.85
CA ASN A 245 -2.47 80.63 5.19
C ASN A 245 -3.37 81.43 6.15
N GLU A 246 -3.14 81.36 7.46
CA GLU A 246 -3.83 82.21 8.45
C GLU A 246 -3.01 83.44 8.91
N VAL A 247 -1.82 83.67 8.33
CA VAL A 247 -1.01 84.87 8.60
C VAL A 247 -0.55 85.50 7.29
N ALA A 248 -1.50 86.08 6.54
CA ALA A 248 -1.26 87.11 5.53
C ALA A 248 -2.43 88.09 5.49
#